data_AF-A0A7H4PC16-F1
#
_entry.id   AF-A0A7H4PC16-F1
#
_cell.length_a   1.000
_cell.length_b   1.000
_cell.length_c   1.000
_cell.angle_alpha   90.00
_cell.angle_beta   90.00
_cell.angle_gamma   90.00
#
_symmetry.space_group_name_H-M   'P 1'
#
loop_
_entity.id
_entity.type
_entity.pdbx_description
1 polymer ?
#
loop_
_entity_poly.entity_id
_entity_poly.type
_entity_poly.pdbx_seq_one_letter_code
_entity_poly.pdbx_strand_id
1 'polypeptide(L)'
;MSAVSEAVLEQARRFLEIRWLSAPASLANLVLLGWLLGVQYARAPVILLVVGNVLNIVLDLWLVMGLHMNVQGAALATVMAEYATFFIGLLMARRRTGAARRIPVDAEKRLARRYTPSAWR
;
A
#
# COMPACT_ATOMS: atom_id res chain seq x y z
N MET A 1 -36.06 -22.61 -5.66
CA MET A 1 -35.35 -21.32 -5.48
C MET A 1 -34.65 -21.17 -4.12
N SER A 2 -35.13 -21.80 -3.03
CA SER A 2 -34.48 -21.71 -1.70
C SER A 2 -33.09 -22.35 -1.62
N ALA A 3 -32.90 -23.56 -2.15
CA ALA A 3 -31.62 -24.28 -2.05
C ALA A 3 -30.44 -23.60 -2.78
N VAL A 4 -30.71 -22.93 -3.91
CA VAL A 4 -29.70 -22.14 -4.64
C VAL A 4 -29.28 -20.91 -3.83
N SER A 5 -30.25 -20.26 -3.17
CA SER A 5 -29.97 -19.12 -2.28
C SER A 5 -29.10 -19.53 -1.10
N GLU A 6 -29.35 -20.69 -0.49
CA GLU A 6 -28.57 -21.20 0.65
C GLU A 6 -27.12 -21.48 0.28
N ALA A 7 -26.87 -22.13 -0.87
CA ALA A 7 -25.52 -22.41 -1.34
C ALA A 7 -24.71 -21.12 -1.62
N VAL A 8 -25.35 -20.09 -2.19
CA VAL A 8 -24.71 -18.79 -2.44
C VAL A 8 -24.41 -18.07 -1.12
N LEU A 9 -25.33 -18.08 -0.16
CA LEU A 9 -25.12 -17.48 1.16
C LEU A 9 -23.95 -18.12 1.90
N GLU A 10 -23.83 -19.45 1.81
CA GLU A 10 -22.73 -20.20 2.41
C GLU A 10 -21.37 -19.82 1.79
N GLN A 11 -21.29 -19.67 0.46
CA GLN A 11 -20.07 -19.19 -0.21
C GLN A 11 -19.75 -17.74 0.15
N ALA A 12 -20.77 -16.86 0.19
CA ALA A 12 -20.60 -15.46 0.58
C ALA A 12 -20.10 -15.32 2.02
N ARG A 13 -20.57 -16.18 2.93
CA ARG A 13 -20.09 -16.21 4.31
C ARG A 13 -18.61 -16.57 4.40
N ARG A 14 -18.17 -17.62 3.71
CA ARG A 14 -16.75 -18.03 3.69
C ARG A 14 -15.85 -16.95 3.09
N PHE A 15 -16.32 -16.29 2.03
CA PHE A 15 -15.65 -15.12 1.48
C PHE A 15 -15.53 -14.01 2.54
N LEU A 16 -16.67 -13.71 3.18
CA LEU A 16 -16.87 -12.84 4.35
C LEU A 16 -15.76 -12.96 5.39
N GLU A 17 -15.70 -14.15 5.96
CA GLU A 17 -14.85 -14.50 7.09
C GLU A 17 -13.37 -14.28 6.79
N ILE A 18 -12.93 -14.56 5.55
CA ILE A 18 -11.55 -14.34 5.13
C ILE A 18 -11.31 -12.86 4.80
N ARG A 19 -12.25 -12.21 4.12
CA ARG A 19 -12.08 -10.82 3.65
C ARG A 19 -11.98 -9.82 4.80
N TRP A 20 -12.54 -10.15 5.97
CA TRP A 20 -12.36 -9.32 7.17
C TRP A 20 -10.88 -9.11 7.53
N LEU A 21 -10.01 -10.08 7.24
CA LEU A 21 -8.56 -9.97 7.47
C LEU A 21 -7.89 -8.90 6.61
N SER A 22 -8.50 -8.50 5.49
CA SER A 22 -8.02 -7.41 4.64
C SER A 22 -8.18 -6.03 5.27
N ALA A 23 -9.21 -5.84 6.10
CA ALA A 23 -9.61 -4.53 6.62
C ALA A 23 -8.44 -3.65 7.13
N PRO A 24 -7.53 -4.16 7.99
CA PRO A 24 -6.37 -3.36 8.42
C PRO A 24 -5.44 -2.96 7.28
N ALA A 25 -5.14 -3.88 6.35
CA ALA A 25 -4.28 -3.60 5.21
C ALA A 25 -4.93 -2.62 4.24
N SER A 26 -6.22 -2.75 3.97
CA SER A 26 -6.97 -1.83 3.09
C SER A 26 -6.97 -0.42 3.66
N LEU A 27 -7.27 -0.25 4.95
CA LEU A 27 -7.22 1.06 5.63
C LEU A 27 -5.81 1.65 5.61
N ALA A 28 -4.79 0.85 5.88
CA ALA A 28 -3.41 1.32 5.87
C ALA A 28 -2.94 1.71 4.46
N ASN A 29 -3.37 0.99 3.42
CA ASN A 29 -3.15 1.35 2.02
C ASN A 29 -3.81 2.70 1.68
N LEU A 30 -5.04 2.95 2.13
CA LEU A 30 -5.70 4.25 1.91
C LEU A 30 -4.90 5.41 2.54
N VAL A 31 -4.43 5.23 3.78
CA VAL A 31 -3.59 6.23 4.46
C VAL A 31 -2.27 6.44 3.72
N LEU A 32 -1.60 5.36 3.28
CA LEU A 32 -0.35 5.45 2.51
C LEU A 32 -0.56 6.18 1.18
N LEU A 33 -1.63 5.87 0.46
CA LEU A 33 -1.97 6.53 -0.80
C LEU A 33 -2.20 8.03 -0.59
N GLY A 34 -3.00 8.40 0.42
CA GLY A 34 -3.24 9.81 0.77
C GLY A 34 -1.95 10.55 1.13
N TRP A 35 -1.10 9.93 1.95
CA TRP A 35 0.20 10.49 2.30
C TRP A 35 1.12 10.66 1.09
N LEU A 36 1.27 9.63 0.25
CA LEU A 36 2.13 9.63 -0.94
C LEU A 36 1.70 10.70 -1.94
N LEU A 37 0.40 10.88 -2.14
CA LEU A 37 -0.15 11.95 -2.97
C LEU A 37 0.09 13.32 -2.32
N GLY A 38 -0.11 13.45 -1.01
CA GLY A 38 0.14 14.68 -0.26
C GLY A 38 1.59 15.18 -0.39
N VAL A 39 2.57 14.29 -0.36
CA VAL A 39 3.99 14.62 -0.59
C VAL A 39 4.38 14.73 -2.07
N GLN A 40 3.39 14.85 -2.97
CA GLN A 40 3.54 15.00 -4.42
C GLN A 40 4.28 13.83 -5.11
N TYR A 41 4.21 12.62 -4.53
CA TYR A 41 4.80 11.43 -5.12
C TYR A 41 3.76 10.61 -5.93
N ALA A 42 3.21 11.23 -6.97
CA ALA A 42 2.11 10.66 -7.76
C ALA A 42 2.44 9.34 -8.49
N ARG A 43 3.73 9.05 -8.73
CA ARG A 43 4.14 7.77 -9.36
C ARG A 43 3.95 6.57 -8.43
N ALA A 44 4.03 6.75 -7.12
CA ALA A 44 3.97 5.64 -6.18
C ALA A 44 2.59 4.95 -6.15
N PRO A 45 1.46 5.69 -6.06
CA PRO A 45 0.11 5.11 -6.18
C PRO A 45 -0.09 4.25 -7.44
N VAL A 46 0.42 4.68 -8.59
CA VAL A 46 0.30 3.93 -9.85
C VAL A 46 1.04 2.60 -9.76
N ILE A 47 2.28 2.61 -9.24
CA ILE A 47 3.07 1.39 -9.04
C ILE A 47 2.34 0.44 -8.09
N LEU A 48 1.83 0.95 -6.96
CA LEU A 48 1.11 0.15 -5.98
C LEU A 48 -0.16 -0.47 -6.57
N LEU A 49 -0.92 0.29 -7.36
CA LEU A 49 -2.12 -0.21 -8.03
C LEU A 49 -1.78 -1.33 -9.01
N VAL A 50 -0.77 -1.14 -9.85
CA VAL A 50 -0.36 -2.16 -10.83
C VAL A 50 0.12 -3.43 -10.13
N VAL A 51 1.01 -3.29 -9.14
CA VAL A 51 1.56 -4.44 -8.42
C VAL A 51 0.46 -5.18 -7.65
N GLY A 52 -0.42 -4.45 -6.95
CA GLY A 52 -1.51 -5.05 -6.20
C GLY A 52 -2.46 -5.85 -7.09
N ASN A 53 -2.89 -5.28 -8.22
CA ASN A 53 -3.77 -5.98 -9.16
C ASN A 53 -3.08 -7.19 -9.82
N VAL A 54 -1.81 -7.06 -10.21
CA VAL A 54 -1.06 -8.18 -10.81
C VAL A 54 -0.90 -9.31 -9.80
N LEU A 55 -0.50 -9.01 -8.55
CA LEU A 55 -0.42 -10.00 -7.50
C LEU A 55 -1.76 -10.67 -7.25
N ASN A 56 -2.84 -9.90 -7.21
CA ASN A 56 -4.19 -10.43 -7.02
C ASN A 56 -4.56 -11.43 -8.13
N ILE A 57 -4.37 -11.06 -9.40
CA ILE A 57 -4.64 -11.95 -10.54
C ILE A 57 -3.79 -13.22 -10.49
N VAL A 58 -2.48 -13.08 -10.25
CA VAL A 58 -1.57 -14.25 -10.20
C VAL A 58 -1.96 -15.19 -9.06
N LEU A 59 -2.31 -14.64 -7.89
CA LEU A 59 -2.75 -15.42 -6.75
C LEU A 59 -4.12 -16.06 -6.98
N ASP A 60 -5.04 -15.39 -7.66
CA ASP A 60 -6.32 -15.98 -8.05
C ASP A 60 -6.11 -17.19 -8.97
N LEU A 61 -5.28 -17.05 -10.02
CA LEU A 61 -4.96 -18.17 -10.90
C LEU A 61 -4.33 -19.32 -10.12
N TRP A 62 -3.44 -19.03 -9.18
CA TRP A 62 -2.76 -20.08 -8.42
C TRP A 62 -3.66 -20.76 -7.38
N LEU A 63 -4.36 -20.00 -6.54
CA LEU A 63 -5.18 -20.53 -5.45
C LEU A 63 -6.51 -21.09 -5.93
N VAL A 64 -7.15 -20.42 -6.89
CA VAL A 64 -8.47 -20.82 -7.38
C VAL A 64 -8.34 -21.91 -8.42
N MET A 65 -7.51 -21.72 -9.45
CA MET A 65 -7.37 -22.73 -10.52
C MET A 65 -6.38 -23.82 -10.15
N GLY A 66 -5.25 -23.48 -9.52
CA GLY A 66 -4.20 -24.45 -9.17
C GLY A 66 -4.50 -25.29 -7.93
N LEU A 67 -5.00 -24.66 -6.86
CA LEU A 67 -5.32 -25.36 -5.60
C LEU A 67 -6.83 -25.66 -5.44
N HIS A 68 -7.66 -25.32 -6.41
CA HIS A 68 -9.10 -25.57 -6.41
C HIS A 68 -9.85 -25.03 -5.18
N MET A 69 -9.36 -23.93 -4.58
CA MET A 69 -9.93 -23.36 -3.35
C MET A 69 -11.23 -22.55 -3.58
N ASN A 70 -11.70 -22.46 -4.83
CA ASN A 70 -12.92 -21.74 -5.23
C ASN A 70 -12.98 -20.32 -4.62
N VAL A 71 -14.12 -19.92 -4.04
CA VAL A 71 -14.36 -18.60 -3.46
C VAL A 71 -13.41 -18.26 -2.30
N GLN A 72 -12.96 -19.26 -1.53
CA GLN A 72 -12.00 -19.04 -0.45
C GLN A 72 -10.62 -18.64 -1.00
N GLY A 73 -10.22 -19.23 -2.14
CA GLY A 73 -9.00 -18.87 -2.85
C GLY A 73 -9.00 -17.41 -3.28
N ALA A 74 -10.12 -16.93 -3.84
CA ALA A 74 -10.27 -15.54 -4.27
C ALA A 74 -10.20 -14.54 -3.10
N ALA A 75 -10.80 -14.89 -1.96
CA ALA A 75 -10.71 -14.07 -0.76
C ALA A 75 -9.25 -13.97 -0.26
N LEU A 76 -8.54 -15.10 -0.18
CA LEU A 76 -7.14 -15.14 0.27
C LEU A 76 -6.19 -14.41 -0.69
N ALA A 77 -6.38 -14.57 -2.00
CA ALA A 77 -5.61 -13.87 -3.01
C ALA A 77 -5.70 -12.35 -2.81
N THR A 78 -6.88 -11.85 -2.47
CA THR A 78 -7.07 -10.42 -2.24
C THR A 78 -6.46 -9.93 -0.93
N VAL A 79 -6.63 -10.68 0.16
CA VAL A 79 -5.97 -10.39 1.44
C VAL A 79 -4.46 -10.29 1.24
N MET A 80 -3.85 -11.29 0.60
CA MET A 80 -2.39 -11.32 0.38
C MET A 80 -1.92 -10.19 -0.53
N ALA A 81 -2.65 -9.87 -1.60
CA ALA A 81 -2.31 -8.77 -2.49
C ALA A 81 -2.35 -7.41 -1.76
N GLU A 82 -3.35 -7.18 -0.89
CA GLU A 82 -3.44 -5.94 -0.11
C GLU A 82 -2.32 -5.80 0.91
N TYR A 83 -1.96 -6.88 1.61
CA TYR A 83 -0.81 -6.87 2.52
C TYR A 83 0.52 -6.68 1.79
N ALA A 84 0.73 -7.34 0.65
CA ALA A 84 1.92 -7.16 -0.16
C ALA A 84 2.05 -5.71 -0.64
N THR A 85 0.95 -5.14 -1.14
CA THR A 85 0.90 -3.73 -1.58
C THR A 85 1.17 -2.79 -0.42
N PHE A 86 0.63 -3.07 0.77
CA PHE A 86 0.89 -2.29 1.98
C PHE A 86 2.39 -2.26 2.34
N PHE A 87 3.05 -3.42 2.37
CA PHE A 87 4.48 -3.48 2.69
C PHE A 87 5.36 -2.78 1.65
N ILE A 88 5.02 -2.91 0.37
CA ILE A 88 5.71 -2.19 -0.71
C ILE A 88 5.52 -0.68 -0.55
N GLY A 89 4.29 -0.23 -0.31
CA GLY A 89 3.97 1.18 -0.08
C GLY A 89 4.70 1.75 1.12
N LEU A 90 4.78 0.99 2.22
CA LEU A 90 5.54 1.36 3.41
C LEU A 90 7.04 1.50 3.11
N LEU A 91 7.62 0.59 2.32
CA LEU A 91 9.01 0.67 1.89
C LEU A 91 9.28 1.93 1.03
N MET A 92 8.37 2.24 0.10
CA MET A 92 8.46 3.44 -0.74
C MET A 92 8.39 4.72 0.12
N ALA A 93 7.46 4.77 1.07
CA ALA A 93 7.33 5.88 2.01
C ALA A 93 8.59 6.07 2.87
N ARG A 94 9.14 4.98 3.42
CA ARG A 94 10.37 4.99 4.23
C ARG A 94 11.59 5.49 3.45
N ARG A 95 11.77 5.06 2.20
CA ARG A 95 12.88 5.52 1.35
C ARG A 95 12.78 7.03 1.08
N ARG A 96 11.57 7.56 0.93
CA ARG A 96 11.34 8.98 0.65
C ARG A 96 11.55 9.87 1.87
N THR A 97 11.12 9.45 3.06
CA THR A 97 11.33 10.19 4.31
C THR A 97 12.79 10.11 4.77
N GLY A 98 13.46 8.97 4.56
CA GLY A 98 14.90 8.83 4.79
C GLY A 98 15.74 9.77 3.91
N ALA A 99 15.31 10.03 2.67
CA ALA A 99 15.95 11.02 1.80
C ALA A 99 15.67 12.47 2.25
N ALA A 100 14.48 12.77 2.77
CA ALA A 100 14.11 14.11 3.25
C ALA A 100 14.87 14.52 4.53
N ARG A 101 15.27 13.56 5.38
CA ARG A 101 16.14 13.81 6.55
C ARG A 101 17.56 14.26 6.21
N ARG A 102 17.98 14.19 4.93
CA ARG A 102 19.33 14.59 4.49
C ARG A 102 19.45 16.07 4.12
N ILE A 103 18.39 16.87 4.27
CA ILE A 103 18.53 18.33 4.13
C ILE A 103 19.40 18.80 5.30
N PRO A 104 20.64 19.30 5.06
CA PRO A 104 21.48 19.76 6.14
C PRO A 104 20.83 21.03 6.70
N VAL A 105 20.44 20.98 7.97
CA VAL A 105 20.05 22.15 8.78
C VAL A 105 21.19 23.21 8.80
N ASP A 106 22.38 22.85 8.32
CA ASP A 106 23.56 23.71 8.19
C ASP A 106 23.52 24.71 7.03
N ALA A 107 22.51 24.69 6.15
CA ALA A 107 22.39 25.69 5.07
C ALA A 107 22.19 27.11 5.63
N GLU A 108 21.43 27.23 6.72
CA GLU A 108 21.15 28.50 7.38
C GLU A 108 22.39 29.06 8.09
N LYS A 109 23.19 28.20 8.72
CA LYS A 109 24.48 28.58 9.35
C LYS A 109 25.55 28.99 8.33
N ARG A 110 25.54 28.40 7.13
CA ARG A 110 26.45 28.78 6.03
C ARG A 110 26.09 30.11 5.39
N LEU A 111 24.80 30.44 5.29
CA LEU A 111 24.32 31.74 4.81
C LEU A 111 24.59 32.85 5.85
N ALA A 112 24.39 32.57 7.14
CA ALA A 112 24.67 33.53 8.21
C ALA A 112 26.17 33.90 8.32
N ARG A 113 27.08 32.94 8.08
CA ARG A 113 28.54 33.22 8.04
C ARG A 113 29.00 34.02 6.81
N ARG A 114 28.22 34.07 5.74
CA ARG A 114 28.54 34.85 4.53
C ARG A 114 28.08 36.30 4.60
N TYR A 115 27.24 36.65 5.58
CA TYR A 115 26.67 37.98 5.76
C TYR A 115 27.14 38.70 7.04
N THR A 116 28.28 38.30 7.64
CA THR A 116 28.97 39.17 8.61
C THR A 116 29.69 40.29 7.85
N PRO A 117 29.20 41.55 7.90
CA PRO A 117 29.83 42.65 7.20
C PRO A 117 31.07 43.04 8.00
N SER A 118 32.26 42.77 7.46
CA SER A 118 33.54 43.28 7.97
C SER A 118 33.74 44.78 7.67
N ALA A 119 32.67 45.53 7.37
CA ALA A 119 32.71 46.88 6.80
C ALA A 119 32.63 48.03 7.83
N TRP A 120 32.93 47.77 9.11
CA TRP A 120 32.91 48.80 10.16
C TRP A 120 34.26 48.93 10.89
N ARG A 121 35.38 48.74 10.18
CA ARG A 121 36.71 49.12 10.68
C ARG A 121 37.31 50.21 9.81
#